data_AF-A0A382Z1R6-F1
#
_entry.id   AF-A0A382Z1R6-F1
#
_cell.length_a   1.000
_cell.length_b   1.000
_cell.length_c   1.000
_cell.angle_alpha   90.00
_cell.angle_beta   90.00
_cell.angle_gamma   90.00
#
_symmetry.space_group_name_H-M   'P 1'
#
loop_
_entity.id
_entity.type
_entity.pdbx_description
1 polymer ?
#
loop_
_entity_poly.entity_id
_entity_poly.type
_entity_poly.pdbx_seq_one_letter_code
_entity_poly.pdbx_strand_id
1 'polypeptide(L)'
;DGKKVTIGNPVVSGATVSGTVINHGRDRKVIVFKKKRRKGYRRKNGHRQDFSLIQIDSISASASKKKAAPEKVAAKKKTTKAEKKEN
;
A
#
# COMPACT_ATOMS: atom_id res chain seq x y z
N ASP A 1 4.33 30.73 10.65
CA ASP A 1 4.42 29.65 9.65
C ASP A 1 5.66 29.83 8.77
N GLY A 2 6.35 28.76 8.39
CA GLY A 2 7.38 28.79 7.32
C GLY A 2 8.85 29.12 7.68
N LYS A 3 9.27 29.07 8.95
CA LYS A 3 10.60 29.62 9.34
C LYS A 3 11.83 28.80 8.89
N LYS A 4 11.69 27.57 8.39
CA LYS A 4 12.83 26.77 7.89
C LYS A 4 12.39 25.70 6.89
N VAL A 5 12.89 25.77 5.66
CA VAL A 5 12.67 24.78 4.60
C VAL A 5 14.03 24.20 4.21
N THR A 6 14.16 22.87 4.31
CA THR A 6 15.35 22.12 3.87
C THR A 6 15.07 21.48 2.52
N ILE A 7 15.88 21.83 1.51
CA ILE A 7 15.77 21.32 0.14
C ILE A 7 16.91 20.32 -0.08
N GLY A 8 16.58 19.10 -0.47
CA GLY A 8 17.56 18.07 -0.84
C GLY A 8 17.88 18.12 -2.34
N ASN A 9 18.97 17.47 -2.73
CA ASN A 9 19.37 17.35 -4.13
C ASN A 9 20.12 16.01 -4.33
N PRO A 10 19.47 14.86 -4.56
CA PRO A 10 18.03 14.56 -4.71
C PRO A 10 17.30 14.18 -3.39
N VAL A 11 18.03 13.93 -2.31
CA VAL A 11 17.46 13.54 -1.00
C VAL A 11 18.03 14.40 0.13
N VAL A 12 17.30 14.52 1.24
CA VAL A 12 17.81 15.13 2.48
C VAL A 12 18.50 14.03 3.28
N SER A 13 19.83 14.10 3.40
CA SER A 13 20.63 13.08 4.05
C SER A 13 20.26 12.90 5.52
N GLY A 14 19.99 11.66 5.94
CA GLY A 14 19.69 11.32 7.33
C GLY A 14 18.26 11.63 7.78
N ALA A 15 17.39 12.06 6.87
CA ALA A 15 15.97 12.22 7.15
C ALA A 15 15.26 10.84 7.19
N THR A 16 14.40 10.64 8.18
CA THR A 16 13.59 9.42 8.30
C THR A 16 12.14 9.76 8.58
N VAL A 17 11.23 9.07 7.89
CA VAL A 17 9.78 9.15 8.13
C VAL A 17 9.34 7.81 8.71
N SER A 18 8.74 7.84 9.89
CA SER A 18 8.13 6.66 10.50
C SER A 18 6.62 6.71 10.28
N GLY A 19 6.04 5.58 9.89
CA GLY A 19 4.60 5.48 9.68
C GLY A 19 4.12 4.04 9.81
N THR A 20 2.83 3.90 10.05
CA THR A 20 2.15 2.63 10.24
C THR A 20 1.27 2.31 9.04
N VAL A 21 1.32 1.06 8.57
CA VAL A 21 0.43 0.57 7.52
C VAL A 21 -0.90 0.20 8.15
N ILE A 22 -1.96 0.93 7.81
CA ILE A 22 -3.30 0.69 8.36
C ILE A 22 -4.00 -0.42 7.62
N ASN A 23 -3.99 -0.37 6.27
CA ASN A 23 -4.73 -1.32 5.46
C ASN A 23 -4.17 -1.45 4.05
N HIS A 24 -4.51 -2.56 3.38
CA HIS A 24 -4.35 -2.76 1.95
C HIS A 24 -5.72 -2.82 1.29
N GLY A 25 -5.86 -2.15 0.15
CA GLY A 25 -7.13 -1.99 -0.53
C GLY A 25 -6.99 -2.05 -2.04
N ARG A 26 -8.14 -2.04 -2.72
CA ARG A 26 -8.22 -1.91 -4.18
C ARG A 26 -8.98 -0.66 -4.54
N ASP A 27 -8.43 0.12 -5.46
CA ASP A 27 -9.04 1.37 -5.89
C ASP A 27 -10.36 1.12 -6.65
N ARG A 28 -11.09 2.20 -6.90
CA ARG A 28 -12.31 2.22 -7.70
C ARG A 28 -12.02 1.60 -9.08
N LYS A 29 -13.04 0.94 -9.62
CA LYS A 29 -12.92 0.24 -10.90
C LYS A 29 -12.74 1.26 -12.03
N VAL A 30 -11.56 1.27 -12.63
CA VAL A 30 -11.28 2.00 -13.87
C VAL A 30 -11.71 1.13 -15.04
N ILE A 31 -12.59 1.64 -15.90
CA ILE A 31 -13.08 0.90 -17.06
C ILE A 31 -12.18 1.21 -18.26
N VAL A 32 -11.41 0.23 -18.69
CA VAL A 32 -10.62 0.30 -19.92
C VAL A 32 -11.48 -0.21 -21.07
N PHE A 33 -12.01 0.72 -21.85
CA PHE A 33 -12.80 0.42 -23.04
C PHE A 33 -11.99 0.66 -24.31
N LYS A 34 -11.79 -0.39 -25.10
CA LYS A 34 -11.14 -0.33 -26.42
C LYS A 34 -12.18 -0.59 -27.50
N LYS A 35 -12.31 0.29 -28.49
CA LYS A 35 -13.23 0.14 -29.63
C LYS A 35 -12.54 0.56 -30.93
N LYS A 36 -12.72 -0.22 -31.99
CA LYS A 36 -12.32 0.16 -33.36
C LYS A 36 -13.57 0.30 -34.23
N ARG A 37 -13.70 1.43 -34.93
CA ARG A 37 -14.86 1.74 -35.77
C ARG A 37 -14.96 0.76 -36.94
N ARG A 38 -16.17 0.27 -37.25
CA ARG A 38 -16.49 -0.63 -38.39
C ARG A 38 -15.76 -2.00 -38.39
N LYS A 39 -15.09 -2.39 -37.31
CA LYS A 39 -14.37 -3.66 -37.20
C LYS A 39 -14.99 -4.67 -36.23
N GLY A 40 -16.16 -4.37 -35.66
CA GLY A 40 -16.81 -5.18 -34.62
C GLY A 40 -16.02 -5.25 -33.29
N TYR A 41 -14.77 -4.80 -33.27
CA TYR A 41 -13.90 -4.83 -32.10
C TYR A 41 -14.35 -3.83 -31.04
N ARG A 42 -14.82 -4.39 -29.91
CA ARG A 42 -15.05 -3.70 -28.64
C ARG A 42 -14.59 -4.61 -27.51
N ARG A 43 -13.82 -4.09 -26.57
CA ARG A 43 -13.40 -4.78 -25.34
C ARG A 43 -13.63 -3.84 -24.16
N LYS A 44 -14.23 -4.36 -23.10
CA LYS A 44 -14.50 -3.63 -21.86
C LYS A 44 -13.90 -4.43 -20.71
N ASN A 45 -12.76 -3.98 -20.21
CA ASN A 45 -12.10 -4.61 -19.08
C ASN A 45 -12.13 -3.64 -17.90
N GLY A 46 -12.23 -4.19 -16.68
CA GLY A 46 -12.04 -3.40 -15.47
C GLY A 46 -10.60 -3.55 -14.97
N HIS A 47 -9.99 -2.44 -14.54
CA HIS A 47 -8.78 -2.45 -13.73
C HIS A 47 -9.11 -1.93 -12.33
N ARG A 48 -8.52 -2.57 -11.31
CA ARG A 48 -8.54 -2.08 -9.94
C ARG A 48 -7.11 -2.14 -9.43
N GLN A 49 -6.51 -0.97 -9.22
CA GLN A 49 -5.15 -0.87 -8.73
C GLN A 49 -5.12 -1.19 -7.23
N ASP A 50 -4.14 -1.97 -6.80
CA ASP A 50 -3.94 -2.24 -5.39
C ASP A 50 -3.20 -1.07 -4.74
N PHE A 51 -3.58 -0.71 -3.51
CA PHE A 51 -2.96 0.37 -2.76
C PHE A 51 -2.81 -0.01 -1.29
N SER A 52 -1.89 0.69 -0.61
CA SER A 52 -1.71 0.59 0.84
C SER A 52 -2.03 1.94 1.45
N LEU A 53 -2.87 1.95 2.49
CA LEU A 53 -3.16 3.13 3.27
C LEU A 53 -2.17 3.22 4.43
N ILE A 54 -1.39 4.29 4.43
CA ILE A 54 -0.29 4.50 5.38
C ILE A 54 -0.58 5.79 6.15
N GLN A 55 -0.50 5.72 7.48
CA GLN A 55 -0.51 6.90 8.36
C GLN A 55 0.93 7.27 8.71
N ILE A 56 1.22 8.56 8.68
CA ILE A 56 2.54 9.09 9.04
C ILE A 56 2.51 9.48 10.51
N ASP A 57 3.44 8.94 11.29
CA ASP A 57 3.51 9.12 12.74
C ASP A 57 4.55 10.18 13.11
N SER A 58 5.71 10.18 12.45
CA SER A 58 6.76 11.17 12.73
C SER A 58 7.70 11.39 11.55
N ILE A 59 8.27 12.59 11.52
CA ILE A 59 9.28 13.02 10.54
C ILE A 59 10.48 13.53 11.32
N SER A 60 11.65 12.94 11.07
CA SER A 60 12.93 13.37 11.65
C SER A 60 13.84 13.86 10.53
N ALA A 61 14.28 15.12 10.59
CA ALA A 61 15.10 15.76 9.55
C ALA A 61 16.62 15.65 9.80
N SER A 62 17.05 15.03 10.90
CA SER A 62 18.46 14.87 11.25
C SER A 62 18.69 13.55 11.97
N ALA A 63 19.69 12.80 11.50
CA ALA A 63 20.07 11.44 11.91
C ALA A 63 19.64 11.01 13.33
N SER A 64 18.50 10.34 13.42
CA SER A 64 18.08 9.62 14.63
C SER A 64 18.44 8.14 14.52
N LYS A 65 19.25 7.68 15.48
CA LYS A 65 19.77 6.30 15.63
C LYS A 65 18.69 5.25 15.38
N LYS A 66 19.01 4.26 14.53
CA LYS A 66 18.24 3.01 14.38
C LYS A 66 17.93 2.43 15.77
N LYS A 67 16.65 2.36 16.15
CA LYS A 67 16.20 1.39 17.15
C LYS A 67 15.92 0.08 16.40
N ALA A 68 16.72 -0.94 16.71
CA ALA A 68 16.65 -2.25 16.08
C ALA A 68 15.40 -3.05 16.52
N ALA A 69 14.75 -3.68 15.53
CA ALA A 69 13.97 -4.94 15.46
C ALA A 69 13.03 -5.39 16.60
N PRO A 70 11.95 -6.12 16.27
CA PRO A 70 12.09 -7.58 16.23
C PRO A 70 11.46 -8.27 15.00
N GLU A 71 12.12 -9.36 14.61
CA GLU A 71 11.70 -10.36 13.64
C GLU A 71 10.85 -11.46 14.32
N LYS A 72 9.95 -12.09 13.55
CA LYS A 72 9.13 -13.32 13.79
C LYS A 72 7.76 -13.17 14.48
N VAL A 73 6.69 -13.27 13.69
CA VAL A 73 5.68 -14.33 13.89
C VAL A 73 5.15 -14.81 12.53
N ALA A 74 5.62 -15.98 12.07
CA ALA A 74 5.00 -16.76 11.02
C ALA A 74 4.59 -18.12 11.58
N ALA A 75 3.39 -18.56 11.19
CA ALA A 75 2.85 -19.93 11.22
C ALA A 75 2.12 -20.48 12.48
N LYS A 76 0.87 -20.89 12.23
CA LYS A 76 0.00 -21.91 12.89
C LYS A 76 -1.14 -21.42 13.81
N LYS A 77 -2.32 -21.23 13.22
CA LYS A 77 -3.55 -21.88 13.72
C LYS A 77 -4.10 -22.74 12.57
N LYS A 78 -3.82 -24.04 12.67
CA LYS A 78 -4.25 -25.08 11.73
C LYS A 78 -5.77 -25.22 11.74
N THR A 79 -6.29 -25.59 10.57
CA THR A 79 -7.51 -26.36 10.32
C THR A 79 -7.69 -27.55 11.26
N THR A 80 -8.93 -27.73 11.76
CA THR A 80 -9.68 -28.97 12.12
C THR A 80 -10.82 -28.54 13.05
N LYS A 81 -12.10 -28.93 12.99
CA LYS A 81 -12.89 -29.89 12.20
C LYS A 81 -14.34 -29.74 12.73
N ALA A 82 -15.35 -29.55 11.87
CA ALA A 82 -16.78 -29.86 12.07
C ALA A 82 -17.52 -29.36 10.81
N GLU A 83 -17.53 -30.14 9.73
CA GLU A 83 -18.54 -31.15 9.41
C GLU A 83 -19.75 -30.58 8.66
N LYS A 84 -19.92 -31.12 7.44
CA LYS A 84 -21.16 -31.17 6.69
C LYS A 84 -22.34 -31.55 7.59
N LYS A 85 -23.46 -30.84 7.46
CA LYS A 85 -24.81 -31.44 7.32
C LYS A 85 -25.80 -30.41 6.73
N GLU A 86 -26.72 -30.95 5.96
CA GLU A 86 -27.89 -30.38 5.25
C GLU A 86 -28.46 -29.05 5.76
N ASN A 87 -28.84 -28.13 4.85
CA ASN A 87 -30.13 -28.12 4.15
C ASN A 87 -30.04 -27.23 2.90
#